data_AF-F2QS21-F1
#
_entry.id   AF-F2QS21-F1
#
_cell.length_a   1.000
_cell.length_b   1.000
_cell.length_c   1.000
_cell.angle_alpha   90.00
_cell.angle_beta   90.00
_cell.angle_gamma   90.00
#
_symmetry.space_group_name_H-M   'P 1'
#
loop_
_entity.id
_entity.type
_entity.pdbx_description
1 polymer ?
#
loop_
_entity_poly.entity_id
_entity_poly.type
_entity_poly.pdbx_seq_one_letter_code
_entity_poly.pdbx_strand_id
1 'polypeptide(L)'
;MTNSDVQHLKQQIQDVLVESGKYDELSNFLRSKLYQVGWTDEINRLTQSIVTNEAKPTFSNVIERIEPKAMDIVPEHIKTEILAKIEEFLKDVVPK
;
A
#
# COMPACT_ATOMS: atom_id res chain seq x y z
N MET A 1 -13.21 20.61 13.07
CA MET A 1 -12.53 20.30 11.81
C MET A 1 -13.56 19.73 10.85
N THR A 2 -13.79 20.41 9.74
CA THR A 2 -14.65 19.91 8.67
C THR A 2 -13.93 18.78 7.92
N ASN A 3 -14.66 17.92 7.20
CA ASN A 3 -14.04 16.86 6.40
C ASN A 3 -13.03 17.42 5.37
N SER A 4 -13.23 18.66 4.91
CA SER A 4 -12.33 19.38 4.02
C SER A 4 -10.97 19.70 4.67
N ASP A 5 -10.98 20.09 5.95
CA ASP A 5 -9.75 20.43 6.68
C ASP A 5 -8.86 19.19 6.87
N VAL A 6 -9.49 18.03 7.10
CA VAL A 6 -8.78 16.74 7.23
C VAL A 6 -8.16 16.30 5.89
N GLN A 7 -8.87 16.48 4.77
CA GLN A 7 -8.32 16.16 3.45
C GLN A 7 -7.14 17.07 3.09
N HIS A 8 -7.25 18.37 3.38
CA HIS A 8 -6.16 19.31 3.13
C HIS A 8 -4.91 18.97 3.95
N LEU A 9 -5.08 18.65 5.23
CA LEU A 9 -3.97 18.23 6.09
C LEU A 9 -3.33 16.92 5.58
N LYS A 10 -4.14 15.95 5.16
CA LYS A 10 -3.65 14.70 4.57
C LYS A 10 -2.81 14.95 3.31
N GLN A 11 -3.26 15.86 2.45
CA GLN A 11 -2.51 16.24 1.25
C GLN A 11 -1.17 16.87 1.61
N GLN A 12 -1.15 17.83 2.55
CA GLN A 12 0.09 18.47 3.00
C GLN A 12 1.09 17.46 3.59
N ILE A 13 0.61 16.50 4.37
CA ILE A 13 1.43 15.40 4.89
C ILE A 13 2.02 14.58 3.74
N GLN A 14 1.21 14.25 2.74
CA GLN A 14 1.66 13.47 1.58
C GLN A 14 2.73 14.23 0.78
N ASP A 15 2.54 15.52 0.55
CA ASP A 15 3.50 16.36 -0.17
C ASP A 15 4.85 16.40 0.56
N VAL A 16 4.83 16.61 1.89
CA VAL A 16 6.07 16.59 2.69
C VAL A 16 6.74 15.21 2.70
N LEU A 17 5.97 14.12 2.75
CA LEU A 17 6.54 12.76 2.67
C LEU A 17 7.25 12.52 1.34
N VAL A 18 6.71 13.04 0.23
CA VAL A 18 7.33 12.94 -1.09
C VAL A 18 8.57 13.82 -1.17
N GLU A 19 8.49 15.09 -0.78
CA GLU A 19 9.62 16.04 -0.84
C GLU A 19 10.80 15.63 0.06
N SER A 20 10.52 15.01 1.21
CA SER A 20 11.56 14.51 2.12
C SER A 20 12.16 13.17 1.71
N GLY A 21 11.63 12.50 0.67
CA GLY A 21 12.01 11.15 0.27
C GLY A 21 11.53 10.04 1.21
N LYS A 22 10.85 10.39 2.32
CA LYS A 22 10.31 9.42 3.29
C LYS A 22 9.21 8.53 2.69
N TYR A 23 8.48 9.03 1.69
CA TYR A 23 7.51 8.24 0.95
C TYR A 23 8.17 7.05 0.24
N ASP A 24 9.30 7.29 -0.43
CA ASP A 24 10.04 6.22 -1.12
C ASP A 24 10.64 5.23 -0.12
N GLU A 25 11.14 5.70 1.03
CA GLU A 25 11.61 4.84 2.11
C GLU A 25 10.49 3.91 2.62
N LEU A 26 9.31 4.46 2.90
CA LEU A 26 8.13 3.69 3.33
C LEU A 26 7.67 2.69 2.27
N SER A 27 7.61 3.12 1.01
CA SER A 27 7.23 2.26 -0.13
C SER A 27 8.19 1.10 -0.29
N ASN A 28 9.50 1.36 -0.23
CA ASN A 28 10.54 0.33 -0.34
C ASN A 28 10.52 -0.63 0.85
N PHE A 29 10.31 -0.11 2.06
CA PHE A 29 10.15 -0.93 3.26
C PHE A 29 8.95 -1.88 3.15
N LEU A 30 7.78 -1.37 2.77
CA LEU A 30 6.58 -2.18 2.56
C LEU A 30 6.79 -3.24 1.48
N ARG A 31 7.38 -2.87 0.33
CA ARG A 31 7.69 -3.82 -0.77
C ARG A 31 8.61 -4.94 -0.29
N SER A 32 9.66 -4.61 0.46
CA SER A 32 10.60 -5.59 1.02
C SER A 32 9.88 -6.55 1.97
N LYS A 33 9.01 -6.03 2.85
CA LYS A 33 8.23 -6.85 3.79
C LYS A 33 7.25 -7.77 3.09
N LEU A 34 6.48 -7.26 2.13
CA LEU A 34 5.55 -8.06 1.34
C LEU A 34 6.27 -9.16 0.55
N TYR A 35 7.44 -8.87 0.00
CA TYR A 35 8.27 -9.88 -0.65
C TYR A 35 8.75 -10.96 0.33
N GLN A 36 9.27 -10.58 1.49
CA GLN A 36 9.79 -11.51 2.51
C GLN A 36 8.72 -12.48 3.05
N VAL A 37 7.47 -12.01 3.18
CA VAL A 37 6.36 -12.86 3.65
C VAL A 37 5.68 -13.66 2.52
N GLY A 38 6.21 -13.60 1.30
CA GLY A 38 5.69 -14.33 0.14
C GLY A 38 4.40 -13.78 -0.45
N TRP A 39 3.98 -12.56 -0.06
CA TRP A 39 2.77 -11.93 -0.57
C TRP A 39 2.85 -11.74 -2.10
N THR A 40 3.98 -11.27 -2.60
CA THR A 40 4.18 -11.02 -4.04
C THR A 40 4.01 -12.29 -4.87
N ASP A 41 4.54 -13.41 -4.38
CA ASP A 41 4.46 -14.70 -5.07
C ASP A 41 3.01 -15.22 -5.08
N GLU A 42 2.29 -15.06 -3.97
CA GLU A 42 0.88 -15.43 -3.88
C GLU A 42 0.00 -14.59 -4.82
N ILE A 43 0.23 -13.28 -4.90
CA ILE A 43 -0.45 -12.42 -5.89
C ILE A 43 -0.18 -12.85 -7.31
N ASN A 44 1.08 -13.16 -7.64
CA ASN A 44 1.43 -13.63 -8.98
C ASN A 44 0.71 -14.94 -9.31
N ARG A 45 0.67 -15.88 -8.36
CA ARG A 45 -0.04 -17.16 -8.51
C ARG A 45 -1.54 -16.96 -8.73
N LEU A 46 -2.17 -16.11 -7.92
CA LEU A 46 -3.60 -15.79 -8.04
C LEU A 46 -3.92 -15.07 -9.36
N THR A 47 -3.07 -14.11 -9.76
CA THR A 47 -3.20 -13.38 -11.03
C THR A 47 -3.09 -14.33 -12.21
N GLN A 48 -2.08 -15.20 -12.21
CA GLN A 48 -1.90 -16.21 -13.25
C GLN A 48 -3.14 -17.13 -13.33
N SER A 49 -3.71 -17.52 -12.20
CA SER A 49 -4.94 -18.32 -12.17
C SER A 49 -6.13 -17.56 -12.78
N ILE A 50 -6.28 -16.26 -12.52
CA ILE A 50 -7.37 -15.46 -13.12
C ILE A 50 -7.19 -15.37 -14.63
N VAL A 51 -5.99 -14.98 -15.08
CA VAL A 51 -5.66 -14.81 -16.51
C VAL A 51 -5.83 -16.12 -17.28
N THR A 52 -5.38 -17.25 -16.71
CA THR A 52 -5.47 -18.56 -17.38
C THR A 52 -6.91 -19.06 -17.53
N ASN A 53 -7.80 -18.70 -16.60
CA ASN A 53 -9.20 -19.15 -16.61
C ASN A 53 -10.14 -18.18 -17.34
N GLU A 54 -9.63 -17.05 -17.84
CA GLU A 54 -10.42 -16.05 -18.54
C GLU A 54 -10.17 -16.12 -20.05
N ALA A 55 -11.23 -16.23 -20.85
CA ALA A 55 -11.10 -16.38 -22.29
C ALA A 55 -10.52 -15.14 -22.99
N LYS A 56 -10.73 -13.95 -22.41
CA LYS A 56 -10.26 -12.66 -22.91
C LYS A 56 -9.85 -11.76 -21.73
N PRO A 57 -8.71 -12.03 -21.08
CA PRO A 57 -8.28 -11.26 -19.93
C PRO A 57 -7.92 -9.85 -20.36
N THR A 58 -8.47 -8.85 -19.67
CA THR A 58 -8.05 -7.45 -19.79
C THR A 58 -7.41 -7.03 -18.48
N PHE A 59 -6.50 -6.05 -18.52
CA PHE A 59 -5.87 -5.53 -17.31
C PHE A 59 -6.90 -5.05 -16.30
N SER A 60 -7.91 -4.28 -16.73
CA SER A 60 -8.97 -3.76 -15.87
C SER A 60 -9.74 -4.88 -15.16
N ASN A 61 -10.20 -5.90 -15.90
CA ASN A 61 -10.96 -7.02 -15.33
C ASN A 61 -10.11 -7.81 -14.32
N VAL A 62 -8.82 -8.01 -14.62
CA VAL A 62 -7.90 -8.73 -13.75
C VAL A 62 -7.62 -7.92 -12.47
N ILE A 63 -7.38 -6.62 -12.59
CA ILE A 63 -7.16 -5.72 -11.45
C ILE A 63 -8.38 -5.68 -10.53
N GLU A 64 -9.58 -5.48 -11.07
CA GLU A 64 -10.83 -5.46 -10.28
C GLU A 64 -11.03 -6.75 -9.46
N ARG A 65 -10.50 -7.88 -9.95
CA ARG A 65 -10.59 -9.18 -9.29
C ARG A 65 -9.47 -9.46 -8.30
N ILE A 66 -8.25 -9.01 -8.60
CA ILE A 66 -7.08 -9.30 -7.76
C ILE A 66 -6.90 -8.30 -6.63
N GLU A 67 -7.22 -7.02 -6.84
CA GLU A 67 -7.02 -5.95 -5.85
C GLU A 67 -7.67 -6.25 -4.49
N PRO A 68 -8.95 -6.64 -4.37
CA PRO A 68 -9.53 -6.95 -3.06
C PRO A 68 -8.85 -8.14 -2.39
N LYS A 69 -8.47 -9.18 -3.15
CA LYS A 69 -7.72 -10.33 -2.62
C LYS A 69 -6.34 -9.91 -2.16
N ALA A 70 -5.72 -9.00 -2.90
CA ALA A 70 -4.39 -8.51 -2.61
C ALA A 70 -4.34 -7.78 -1.27
N MET A 71 -5.38 -6.99 -0.99
CA MET A 71 -5.56 -6.32 0.31
C MET A 71 -5.89 -7.28 1.44
N ASP A 72 -6.68 -8.33 1.18
CA ASP A 72 -7.10 -9.31 2.18
C ASP A 72 -5.94 -10.19 2.66
N ILE A 73 -5.07 -10.63 1.74
CA ILE A 73 -3.94 -11.52 2.08
C ILE A 73 -2.75 -10.80 2.73
N VAL A 74 -2.79 -9.47 2.88
CA VAL A 74 -1.72 -8.75 3.61
C VAL A 74 -1.77 -9.15 5.09
N PRO A 75 -0.71 -9.74 5.65
CA PRO A 75 -0.71 -10.14 7.05
C PRO A 75 -0.87 -8.95 8.00
N GLU A 76 -1.66 -9.12 9.07
CA GLU A 76 -1.91 -8.04 10.04
C GLU A 76 -0.63 -7.46 10.66
N HIS A 77 0.36 -8.30 10.96
CA HIS A 77 1.63 -7.83 11.52
C HIS A 77 2.37 -6.87 10.57
N ILE A 78 2.24 -7.03 9.24
CA ILE A 78 2.81 -6.10 8.25
C ILE A 78 2.04 -4.78 8.26
N LYS A 79 0.70 -4.82 8.35
CA LYS A 79 -0.14 -3.61 8.48
C LYS A 79 0.23 -2.83 9.74
N THR A 80 0.39 -3.51 10.87
CA THR A 80 0.81 -2.88 12.14
C THR A 80 2.21 -2.27 12.02
N GLU A 81 3.17 -2.99 11.44
CA GLU A 81 4.55 -2.53 11.29
C GLU A 81 4.66 -1.28 10.40
N ILE A 82 3.95 -1.27 9.25
CA ILE A 82 3.95 -0.10 8.37
C ILE A 82 3.24 1.10 9.01
N LEU A 83 2.13 0.88 9.74
CA LEU A 83 1.44 1.95 10.46
C LEU A 83 2.33 2.57 11.54
N ALA A 84 3.03 1.75 12.33
CA ALA A 84 3.96 2.25 13.33
C ALA A 84 5.08 3.12 12.72
N LYS A 85 5.62 2.71 11.56
CA LYS A 85 6.64 3.48 10.86
C LYS A 85 6.09 4.77 10.26
N ILE A 86 4.86 4.77 9.74
CA ILE A 86 4.16 6.00 9.32
C ILE A 86 3.97 6.95 10.51
N GLU A 87 3.50 6.45 11.66
CA GLU A 87 3.32 7.27 12.87
C GLU A 87 4.64 7.88 13.37
N GLU A 88 5.74 7.12 13.35
CA GLU A 88 7.07 7.62 13.67
C GLU A 88 7.46 8.78 12.75
N PHE A 89 7.26 8.63 11.44
CA PHE A 89 7.56 9.70 10.50
C PHE A 89 6.67 10.93 10.66
N LEU A 90 5.38 10.75 10.97
CA LEU A 90 4.48 11.88 11.20
C LEU A 90 4.89 12.67 12.43
N LYS A 91 5.46 12.04 13.47
CA LYS A 91 5.99 12.75 14.65
C LYS A 91 7.20 13.63 14.31
N ASP A 92 7.98 13.26 13.30
CA ASP A 92 9.10 14.09 12.83
C ASP A 92 8.62 15.28 11.99
N VAL A 93 7.55 15.10 11.22
CA VAL A 93 7.09 16.04 10.20
C VAL A 93 6.07 17.04 10.75
N VAL A 94 5.21 16.62 11.66
CA VAL A 94 4.18 17.49 12.25
C VAL A 94 4.76 18.15 13.50
N PRO A 95 4.99 19.48 13.50
CA PRO A 95 5.39 20.19 14.71
C PRO A 95 4.30 20.06 15.79
N LYS A 96 4.72 19.82 17.04
CA LYS A 96 3.83 19.69 18.20
C LYS A 96 3.02 20.95 18.49
#